data_AF-A0A853FDY2-F1
#
_entry.id   AF-A0A853FDY2-F1
#
_cell.length_a   1.000
_cell.length_b   1.000
_cell.length_c   1.000
_cell.angle_alpha   90.00
_cell.angle_beta   90.00
_cell.angle_gamma   90.00
#
_symmetry.space_group_name_H-M   'P 1'
#
loop_
_entity.id
_entity.type
_entity.pdbx_description
1 polymer ?
#
loop_
_entity_poly.entity_id
_entity_poly.type
_entity_poly.pdbx_seq_one_letter_code
_entity_poly.pdbx_strand_id
1 'polypeptide(L)'
;MFSGKIKALMVGLAFTLALPGAQAADRELVVATDTAFVPFEFKQDGKYTGFDIQLWEAIAKEANLKYRLQPMDFNGIIPGLQTHNIDAALA
;
A
#
# COMPACT_ATOMS: atom_id res chain seq x y z
N MET A 1 1.06 48.93 -27.68
CA MET A 1 1.14 47.61 -28.36
C MET A 1 1.82 46.52 -27.49
N PHE A 2 1.75 46.59 -26.15
CA PHE A 2 2.47 45.67 -25.24
C PHE A 2 1.59 44.85 -24.27
N SER A 3 0.28 45.08 -24.22
CA SER A 3 -0.61 44.40 -23.26
C SER A 3 -1.04 42.98 -23.68
N GLY A 4 -0.91 42.63 -24.96
CA GLY A 4 -1.32 41.31 -25.47
C GLY A 4 -0.35 40.17 -25.18
N LYS A 5 0.97 40.47 -25.14
CA LYS A 5 2.02 39.47 -24.96
C LYS A 5 2.13 38.96 -23.51
N ILE A 6 1.75 39.80 -22.54
CA ILE A 6 1.75 39.45 -21.10
C ILE A 6 0.58 38.52 -20.76
N LYS A 7 -0.60 38.74 -21.36
CA LYS A 7 -1.77 37.86 -21.18
C LYS A 7 -1.53 36.47 -21.78
N ALA A 8 -0.83 36.38 -22.91
CA ALA A 8 -0.47 35.10 -23.52
C ALA A 8 0.51 34.28 -22.66
N LEU A 9 1.42 34.94 -21.94
CA LEU A 9 2.40 34.27 -21.07
C LEU A 9 1.79 33.69 -19.79
N MET A 10 0.75 34.35 -19.22
CA MET A 10 0.06 33.84 -18.03
C MET A 10 -0.94 32.71 -18.30
N VAL A 11 -1.44 32.61 -19.54
CA VAL A 11 -2.28 31.47 -19.95
C VAL A 11 -1.41 30.23 -20.25
N GLY A 12 -0.18 30.42 -20.75
CA GLY A 12 0.77 29.32 -20.97
C GLY A 12 1.33 28.70 -19.67
N LEU A 13 1.50 29.51 -18.61
CA LEU A 13 2.03 29.04 -17.32
C LEU A 13 0.97 28.32 -16.46
N ALA A 14 -0.32 28.52 -16.74
CA ALA A 14 -1.39 27.82 -16.04
C ALA A 14 -1.58 26.36 -16.52
N PHE A 15 -1.09 26.01 -17.71
CA PHE A 15 -1.30 24.68 -18.30
C PHE A 15 -0.22 23.65 -17.90
N THR A 16 0.92 24.09 -17.36
CA THR A 16 1.99 23.20 -16.88
C THR A 16 1.79 22.67 -15.46
N LEU A 17 0.80 23.20 -14.71
CA LEU A 17 0.47 22.76 -13.35
C LEU A 17 -0.65 21.71 -13.30
N ALA A 18 -1.22 21.34 -14.44
CA ALA A 18 -2.29 20.35 -14.55
C ALA A 18 -1.80 18.98 -15.05
N LEU A 19 -0.53 18.63 -14.78
CA LEU A 19 -0.14 17.23 -14.81
C LEU A 19 -0.95 16.55 -13.69
N PRO A 20 -1.81 15.56 -13.97
CA PRO A 20 -2.29 14.69 -12.92
C PRO A 20 -1.05 14.01 -12.37
N GLY A 21 -0.55 14.51 -11.24
CA GLY A 21 0.43 13.79 -10.45
C GLY A 21 -0.15 12.41 -10.26
N ALA A 22 0.62 11.37 -10.59
CA ALA A 22 0.19 10.00 -10.39
C ALA A 22 -0.27 9.88 -8.94
N GLN A 23 -1.58 9.96 -8.72
CA GLN A 23 -2.20 9.67 -7.46
C GLN A 23 -1.96 8.18 -7.31
N ALA A 24 -0.91 7.82 -6.56
CA ALA A 24 -0.75 6.47 -6.07
C ALA A 24 -2.12 6.11 -5.49
N ALA A 25 -2.78 5.15 -6.14
CA ALA A 25 -4.12 4.76 -5.75
C ALA A 25 -4.05 4.45 -4.26
N ASP A 26 -4.94 5.05 -3.49
CA ASP A 26 -5.02 4.99 -2.03
C ASP A 26 -5.53 3.60 -1.57
N ARG A 27 -5.06 2.55 -2.25
CA ARG A 27 -5.50 1.17 -2.17
C ARG A 27 -4.87 0.55 -0.93
N GLU A 28 -5.74 -0.04 -0.11
CA GLU A 28 -5.33 -0.86 1.01
C GLU A 28 -4.85 -2.23 0.51
N LEU A 29 -3.60 -2.58 0.84
CA LEU A 29 -3.03 -3.89 0.54
C LEU A 29 -3.65 -4.98 1.40
N VAL A 30 -3.91 -6.14 0.80
CA VAL A 30 -4.37 -7.33 1.52
C VAL A 30 -3.17 -8.22 1.83
N VAL A 31 -2.82 -8.35 3.10
CA VAL A 31 -1.60 -9.04 3.53
C VAL A 31 -1.98 -10.33 4.23
N ALA A 32 -1.68 -11.46 3.60
CA ALA A 32 -1.94 -12.77 4.19
C ALA A 32 -1.01 -13.03 5.38
N THR A 33 -1.52 -13.75 6.39
CA THR A 33 -0.70 -14.23 7.50
C THR A 33 -1.17 -15.59 7.99
N ASP A 34 -0.25 -16.54 8.16
CA ASP A 34 -0.53 -17.82 8.81
C ASP A 34 -0.33 -17.71 10.33
N THR A 35 -1.38 -17.39 11.08
CA THR A 35 -1.28 -17.02 12.50
C THR A 35 -0.97 -18.18 13.48
N ALA A 36 -0.42 -19.28 12.98
CA ALA A 36 -0.11 -20.49 13.74
C ALA A 36 1.37 -20.62 14.14
N PHE A 37 2.24 -19.69 13.76
CA PHE A 37 3.69 -19.86 13.88
C PHE A 37 4.33 -18.91 14.90
N VAL A 38 4.28 -19.30 16.18
CA VAL A 38 4.98 -18.57 17.25
C VAL A 38 6.50 -18.75 17.10
N PRO A 39 7.33 -17.69 17.18
CA PRO A 39 7.01 -16.30 17.54
C PRO A 39 6.88 -15.34 16.34
N PHE A 40 6.73 -15.84 15.12
CA PHE A 40 6.74 -15.05 13.88
C PHE A 40 5.40 -14.38 13.59
N GLU A 41 4.31 -15.14 13.57
CA GLU A 41 2.96 -14.60 13.38
C GLU A 41 1.96 -15.43 14.18
N PHE A 42 1.29 -14.78 15.12
CA PHE A 42 0.32 -15.43 15.99
C PHE A 42 -0.68 -14.42 16.56
N LYS A 43 -1.72 -14.93 17.21
CA LYS A 43 -2.72 -14.10 17.88
C LYS A 43 -2.49 -14.11 19.39
N GLN A 44 -2.37 -12.93 19.99
CA GLN A 44 -2.30 -12.74 21.44
C GLN A 44 -3.28 -11.65 21.85
N ASP A 45 -4.09 -11.89 22.88
CA ASP A 45 -5.05 -10.92 23.42
C ASP A 45 -5.99 -10.32 22.34
N GLY A 46 -6.37 -11.14 21.37
CA GLY A 46 -7.24 -10.73 20.26
C GLY A 46 -6.54 -9.99 19.12
N LYS A 47 -5.24 -9.71 19.20
CA LYS A 47 -4.44 -9.00 18.19
C LYS A 47 -3.42 -9.91 17.52
N TYR A 48 -3.15 -9.67 16.23
CA TYR A 48 -2.03 -10.33 15.54
C TYR A 48 -0.72 -9.68 15.96
N THR A 49 0.29 -10.50 16.24
CA THR A 49 1.60 -10.11 16.75
C THR A 49 2.65 -11.14 16.35
N GLY A 50 3.91 -10.85 16.66
CA GLY A 50 5.08 -11.65 16.34
C GLY A 50 6.11 -10.88 15.51
N PHE A 51 7.22 -11.53 15.19
CA PHE A 51 8.31 -10.93 14.43
C PHE A 51 7.87 -10.44 13.04
N ASP A 52 7.17 -11.26 12.26
CA ASP A 52 6.76 -10.93 10.90
C ASP A 52 5.72 -9.81 10.88
N ILE A 53 4.79 -9.83 11.84
CA ILE A 53 3.79 -8.76 11.99
C ILE A 53 4.46 -7.41 12.27
N GLN A 54 5.44 -7.38 13.18
CA GLN A 54 6.19 -6.17 13.53
C GLN A 54 7.08 -5.69 12.38
N LEU A 55 7.73 -6.62 11.68
CA LEU A 55 8.54 -6.31 10.50
C LEU A 55 7.68 -5.68 9.41
N TRP A 56 6.51 -6.27 9.12
CA TRP A 56 5.58 -5.73 8.14
C TRP A 56 5.04 -4.36 8.54
N GLU A 57 4.67 -4.17 9.81
CA GLU A 57 4.22 -2.86 10.31
C GLU A 57 5.29 -1.78 10.11
N ALA A 58 6.56 -2.10 10.35
CA ALA A 58 7.67 -1.18 10.11
C ALA A 58 7.83 -0.85 8.62
N ILE A 59 7.75 -1.85 7.74
CA ILE A 59 7.81 -1.67 6.27
C ILE A 59 6.66 -0.79 5.80
N ALA A 60 5.44 -1.10 6.21
CA ALA A 60 4.25 -0.36 5.81
C ALA A 60 4.31 1.10 6.26
N LYS A 61 4.84 1.35 7.47
CA LYS A 61 5.05 2.70 7.99
C LYS A 61 6.09 3.47 7.17
N GLU A 62 7.24 2.87 6.89
CA GLU A 62 8.33 3.53 6.15
C GLU A 62 7.92 3.82 4.70
N ALA A 63 7.19 2.89 4.07
CA ALA A 63 6.71 3.03 2.69
C ALA A 63 5.37 3.78 2.57
N ASN A 64 4.80 4.27 3.68
CA ASN A 64 3.49 4.93 3.74
C ASN A 64 2.37 4.12 3.06
N LEU A 65 2.32 2.82 3.35
CA LEU A 65 1.36 1.86 2.80
C LEU A 65 0.16 1.68 3.73
N LYS A 66 -1.05 1.68 3.16
CA LYS A 66 -2.27 1.21 3.84
C LYS A 66 -2.39 -0.30 3.65
N TYR A 67 -2.73 -1.03 4.69
CA TYR A 67 -2.92 -2.48 4.60
C TYR A 67 -3.93 -3.00 5.64
N ARG A 68 -4.45 -4.19 5.36
CA ARG A 68 -5.14 -5.04 6.35
C ARG A 68 -4.56 -6.44 6.36
N LEU A 69 -4.52 -7.05 7.53
CA LEU A 69 -4.13 -8.45 7.68
C LEU A 69 -5.31 -9.37 7.36
N GLN A 70 -5.05 -10.42 6.59
CA GLN A 70 -6.00 -11.47 6.22
C GLN A 70 -5.46 -12.83 6.66
N PRO A 71 -5.90 -13.35 7.81
CA PRO A 71 -5.52 -14.70 8.22
C PRO A 71 -6.01 -15.74 7.22
N MET A 72 -5.16 -16.68 6.85
CA MET A 72 -5.53 -17.81 5.99
C MET A 72 -4.55 -18.98 6.15
N ASP A 73 -4.96 -20.16 5.68
CA ASP A 73 -4.09 -21.33 5.65
C ASP A 73 -2.89 -21.13 4.70
N PHE A 74 -1.71 -21.60 5.11
CA PHE A 74 -0.47 -21.52 4.32
C PHE A 74 -0.63 -21.99 2.87
N ASN A 75 -1.33 -23.11 2.67
CA ASN A 75 -1.58 -23.68 1.35
C ASN A 75 -2.38 -22.74 0.41
N GLY A 76 -3.14 -21.79 0.98
CA GLY A 76 -3.93 -20.82 0.24
C GLY A 76 -3.15 -19.59 -0.23
N ILE A 77 -1.93 -19.37 0.25
CA ILE A 77 -1.15 -18.15 -0.01
C ILE A 77 -0.73 -18.05 -1.48
N ILE A 78 -0.08 -19.07 -2.03
CA ILE A 78 0.41 -19.03 -3.42
C ILE A 78 -0.74 -18.84 -4.43
N PRO A 79 -1.85 -19.61 -4.35
CA PRO A 79 -3.01 -19.35 -5.19
C PRO A 79 -3.61 -17.94 -4.97
N GLY A 80 -3.62 -17.46 -3.73
CA GLY A 80 -4.10 -16.12 -3.38
C GLY A 80 -3.32 -15.01 -4.07
N LEU A 81 -1.98 -15.12 -4.11
CA LEU A 81 -1.10 -14.19 -4.80
C LEU A 81 -1.31 -14.25 -6.32
N GLN A 82 -1.37 -15.46 -6.89
CA GLN A 82 -1.58 -15.66 -8.34
C GLN A 82 -2.91 -15.11 -8.84
N THR A 83 -3.95 -15.16 -8.00
CA THR A 83 -5.29 -14.66 -8.32
C THR A 83 -5.47 -13.17 -7.96
N HIS A 84 -4.46 -12.53 -7.39
CA HIS A 84 -4.52 -11.15 -6.87
C HIS A 84 -5.60 -10.94 -5.79
N ASN A 85 -6.01 -12.00 -5.11
CA ASN A 85 -6.90 -11.91 -3.94
C ASN A 85 -6.16 -11.41 -2.69
N ILE A 86 -4.83 -11.61 -2.66
CA ILE A 86 -3.91 -11.02 -1.69
C ILE A 86 -2.75 -10.34 -2.42
N ASP A 87 -2.16 -9.34 -1.79
CA ASP A 87 -1.09 -8.50 -2.35
C ASP A 87 0.29 -8.85 -1.80
N ALA A 88 0.35 -9.38 -0.57
CA ALA A 88 1.56 -9.83 0.10
C ALA A 88 1.23 -10.95 1.09
N ALA A 89 2.26 -11.61 1.63
CA ALA A 89 2.10 -12.67 2.63
C ALA A 89 3.25 -12.66 3.65
N LEU A 90 2.91 -13.04 4.89
CA LEU A 90 3.79 -13.28 6.03
C LEU A 90 3.57 -14.75 6.45
N ALA A 91 4.54 -15.62 6.19
CA ALA A 91 4.35 -17.07 6.25
C ALA A 91 5.67 -17.85 6.17
#